data_AF-A0A316I1V0-F1
#
_entry.id   AF-A0A316I1V0-F1
#
_cell.length_a   1.000
_cell.length_b   1.000
_cell.length_c   1.000
_cell.angle_alpha   90.00
_cell.angle_beta   90.00
_cell.angle_gamma   90.00
#
_symmetry.space_group_name_H-M   'P 1'
#
loop_
_entity.id
_entity.type
_entity.pdbx_description
1 polymer ?
#
loop_
_entity_poly.entity_id
_entity_poly.type
_entity_poly.pdbx_seq_one_letter_code
_entity_poly.pdbx_strand_id
1 'polypeptide(L)' 'MPYDQLDVFRDEDLAYATKLSRAGVPVEFHLHPGAPHEFDSIAFDSDVARRAIADRVRVLRSI' A
#
# COMPACT_ATOMS: atom_id res chain seq x y z
N MET A 1 -2.81 13.51 18.41
CA MET A 1 -1.55 13.69 17.66
C MET A 1 -1.29 12.38 16.94
N PRO A 2 -1.39 12.30 15.60
CA PRO A 2 -1.34 11.03 14.90
C PRO A 2 0.13 10.60 14.77
N TYR A 3 0.68 10.04 15.84
CA TYR A 3 1.99 9.39 15.85
C TYR A 3 1.92 7.96 15.27
N ASP A 4 0.77 7.56 14.72
CA ASP A 4 0.48 6.26 14.11
C ASP A 4 0.76 6.22 12.60
N GLN A 5 1.06 7.36 11.99
CA GLN A 5 1.35 7.48 10.57
C GLN A 5 2.85 7.63 10.32
N LEU A 6 3.44 6.62 9.69
CA LEU A 6 4.88 6.55 9.43
C LEU A 6 5.24 6.74 7.94
N ASP A 7 4.24 7.00 7.08
CA ASP A 7 4.44 7.35 5.67
C ASP A 7 3.88 8.75 5.38
N VAL A 8 4.74 9.61 4.83
CA VAL A 8 4.42 10.98 4.44
C VAL A 8 3.52 11.03 3.20
N PHE A 9 3.49 9.96 2.39
CA PHE A 9 2.72 9.87 1.15
C PHE A 9 1.31 9.30 1.34
N ARG A 10 0.92 8.86 2.55
CA ARG A 10 -0.37 8.23 2.82
C ARG A 10 -1.56 8.95 2.16
N ASP A 11 -1.68 10.25 2.40
CA ASP A 11 -2.84 11.03 1.94
C ASP A 11 -2.77 11.27 0.42
N GLU A 12 -1.56 11.40 -0.13
CA GLU A 12 -1.33 11.50 -1.57
C GLU A 12 -1.73 10.20 -2.28
N ASP A 13 -1.28 9.06 -1.78
CA ASP A 13 -1.57 7.73 -2.32
C ASP A 13 -3.07 7.43 -2.28
N LEU A 14 -3.73 7.73 -1.14
CA LEU A 14 -5.17 7.57 -0.99
C LEU A 14 -5.94 8.46 -1.99
N ALA A 15 -5.51 9.71 -2.17
CA ALA A 15 -6.11 10.62 -3.13
C ALA A 15 -5.92 10.13 -4.57
N TYR A 16 -4.74 9.60 -4.89
CA TYR A 16 -4.42 9.07 -6.22
C TYR A 16 -5.22 7.81 -6.55
N ALA A 17 -5.28 6.84 -5.63
CA ALA A 17 -6.11 5.64 -5.77
C ALA A 17 -7.59 6.00 -5.96
N THR A 18 -8.09 6.96 -5.19
CA THR A 18 -9.46 7.48 -5.33
C THR A 18 -9.69 8.13 -6.69
N LYS A 19 -8.72 8.91 -7.19
CA LYS A 19 -8.80 9.58 -8.49
C LYS A 19 -8.88 8.56 -9.63
N LEU A 20 -8.02 7.53 -9.61
CA LEU A 20 -8.03 6.45 -10.60
C LEU A 20 -9.36 5.69 -10.59
N SER A 21 -9.85 5.31 -9.40
CA SER A 21 -11.14 4.63 -9.24
C SER A 21 -12.30 5.45 -9.82
N ARG A 22 -12.36 6.75 -9.51
CA ARG A 22 -13.38 7.66 -10.06
C ARG A 22 -13.31 7.86 -11.57
N ALA A 23 -12.14 7.64 -12.17
CA ALA A 23 -11.95 7.69 -13.63
C ALA A 23 -12.32 6.37 -14.33
N GLY A 24 -12.82 5.36 -13.59
CA GLY A 24 -13.16 4.05 -14.14
C GLY A 24 -11.95 3.13 -14.37
N VAL A 25 -10.77 3.50 -13.87
CA VAL A 25 -9.60 2.61 -13.89
C VAL A 25 -9.76 1.56 -12.79
N PRO A 26 -9.64 0.25 -13.07
CA PRO A 26 -9.63 -0.77 -12.04
C PRO A 26 -8.44 -0.56 -11.08
N VAL A 27 -8.72 -0.49 -9.78
CA VAL A 27 -7.71 -0.25 -8.74
C VAL A 27 -7.93 -1.21 -7.58
N GLU A 28 -6.86 -1.86 -7.15
CA GLU A 28 -6.75 -2.55 -5.86
C GLU A 28 -5.81 -1.71 -4.98
N PHE A 29 -6.26 -1.25 -3.82
CA PHE A 29 -5.50 -0.35 -2.92
C PHE A 29 -5.58 -0.83 -1.47
N HIS A 30 -4.42 -1.04 -0.85
CA HIS A 30 -4.29 -1.56 0.51
C HIS A 30 -3.53 -0.53 1.36
N LEU A 31 -4.18 0.01 2.39
CA LEU A 31 -3.53 0.86 3.39
C LEU A 31 -3.11 0.03 4.59
N HIS A 32 -1.83 0.14 5.01
CA HIS A 32 -1.27 -0.60 6.13
C HIS A 32 -0.96 0.33 7.31
N PRO A 33 -1.81 0.40 8.35
CA PRO A 33 -1.57 1.26 9.51
C PRO A 33 -0.26 0.93 10.23
N GLY A 34 0.49 1.96 10.63
CA GLY A 34 1.76 1.81 11.35
C GLY A 34 2.92 1.29 10.51
N ALA A 35 2.75 1.07 9.20
CA ALA A 35 3.85 0.75 8.31
C ALA A 35 4.59 2.04 7.89
N PRO A 36 5.92 2.13 8.03
CA PRO A 36 6.70 3.25 7.51
C PRO A 36 6.82 3.21 6.00
N HIS A 37 7.26 4.32 5.42
CA HIS A 37 7.70 4.34 4.03
C HIS A 37 8.73 3.23 3.76
N GLU A 38 8.61 2.55 2.63
CA GLU A 38 9.47 1.43 2.20
C GLU A 38 9.51 0.21 3.16
N PHE A 39 8.49 0.00 4.00
CA PHE A 39 8.44 -1.12 4.96
C PHE A 39 8.72 -2.50 4.33
N ASP A 40 8.31 -2.71 3.08
CA ASP A 40 8.48 -3.95 2.33
C ASP A 40 9.93 -4.19 1.89
N SER A 41 10.76 -3.14 1.88
CA SER A 41 12.18 -3.19 1.53
C SER A 41 13.07 -3.19 2.77
N ILE A 42 12.77 -2.36 3.78
CA ILE A 42 13.61 -2.21 4.98
C ILE A 42 13.29 -3.24 6.07
N ALA A 43 12.09 -3.82 6.06
CA ALA A 43 11.61 -4.81 7.01
C ALA A 43 10.90 -5.96 6.29
N PHE A 44 11.52 -6.48 5.21
CA PHE A 44 10.96 -7.48 4.30
C PHE A 44 10.48 -8.78 4.99
N ASP A 45 11.03 -9.10 6.15
CA ASP A 45 10.63 -10.28 6.93
C ASP A 45 9.41 -10.06 7.83
N SER A 46 8.95 -8.82 8.00
CA SER A 46 7.78 -8.47 8.81
C SER A 46 6.48 -9.01 8.22
N ASP A 47 5.50 -9.28 9.07
CA ASP A 47 4.20 -9.80 8.64
C ASP A 47 3.49 -8.87 7.64
N VAL A 48 3.64 -7.55 7.80
CA VAL A 48 3.04 -6.56 6.90
C VAL A 48 3.72 -6.55 5.54
N ALA A 49 5.05 -6.62 5.48
CA ALA A 49 5.82 -6.75 4.24
C ALA A 49 5.45 -8.03 3.47
N ARG A 50 5.42 -9.17 4.16
CA ARG A 50 5.07 -10.47 3.54
C ARG A 50 3.67 -10.44 2.93
N ARG A 51 2.69 -9.82 3.59
CA ARG A 51 1.33 -9.67 3.05
C ARG A 51 1.32 -8.77 1.80
N ALA A 52 1.93 -7.59 1.86
CA ALA A 52 1.98 -6.66 0.74
C ALA A 52 2.66 -7.28 -0.51
N ILE A 53 3.77 -8.01 -0.30
CA ILE A 53 4.46 -8.74 -1.37
C ILE A 53 3.59 -9.87 -1.92
N ALA A 54 2.90 -10.63 -1.07
CA ALA A 54 2.01 -11.70 -1.50
C ALA A 54 0.84 -11.19 -2.35
N ASP A 55 0.24 -10.06 -1.96
CA ASP A 55 -0.81 -9.39 -2.75
C ASP A 55 -0.29 -8.97 -4.13
N ARG A 56 0.89 -8.33 -4.18
CA ARG A 56 1.54 -7.96 -5.44
C ARG A 56 1.78 -9.18 -6.35
N VAL A 57 2.33 -10.26 -5.79
CA VAL A 57 2.58 -11.51 -6.53
C VAL A 57 1.27 -12.15 -7.02
N ARG A 58 0.20 -12.14 -6.20
CA ARG A 58 -1.11 -12.64 -6.60
C ARG A 58 -1.64 -11.91 -7.83
N VAL A 59 -1.61 -10.58 -7.82
CA VAL A 59 -2.10 -9.77 -8.95
C VAL A 59 -1.27 -10.05 -10.21
N LEU A 60 0.06 -10.02 -10.11
CA LEU A 60 0.95 -10.26 -11.25
C LEU A 60 0.76 -11.64 -11.88
N ARG A 61 0.38 -12.65 -11.08
CA ARG A 61 0.09 -14.01 -11.58
C ARG A 61 -1.26 -14.14 -12.26
N SER A 62 -2.17 -13.19 -12.09
CA SER A 62 -3.51 -13.20 -12.69
C SER A 62 -3.62 -12.45 -14.01
N ILE A 63 -2.51 -11.88 -14.51
CA ILE A 63 -2.43 -11.17 -15.80
C ILE A 63 -2.16 -12.15 -16.93
#